data_AF-A0A961MM01-F1
#
_entry.id   AF-A0A961MM01-F1
#
_cell.length_a   1.000
_cell.length_b   1.000
_cell.length_c   1.000
_cell.angle_alpha   90.00
_cell.angle_beta   90.00
_cell.angle_gamma   90.00
#
_symmetry.space_group_name_H-M   'P 1'
#
loop_
_entity.id
_entity.type
_entity.pdbx_description
1 polymer ?
#
loop_
_entity_poly.entity_id
_entity_poly.type
_entity_poly.pdbx_seq_one_letter_code
_entity_poly.pdbx_strand_id
1 'polypeptide(L)' 'SVTLIPGTGGIFEIRVDGALLWERRRDGGFPDARTLKTRLRDQIAPDRDLGHLDRDHDAGD' A
#
# COMPACT_ATOMS: atom_id res chain seq x y z
N SER A 1 2.68 -12.85 -8.20
CA SER A 1 1.42 -13.46 -7.72
C SER A 1 0.99 -12.75 -6.45
N VAL A 2 -0.25 -12.94 -5.99
CA VAL A 2 -0.72 -12.46 -4.69
C VAL A 2 -1.14 -13.69 -3.89
N THR A 3 -0.81 -13.71 -2.60
CA THR A 3 -1.17 -14.80 -1.69
C THR A 3 -1.90 -14.23 -0.49
N LEU A 4 -3.05 -14.80 -0.18
CA LEU A 4 -3.78 -14.52 1.06
C LEU A 4 -3.36 -15.56 2.10
N ILE A 5 -2.75 -15.10 3.19
CA ILE A 5 -2.29 -15.96 4.28
C ILE A 5 -3.22 -15.74 5.46
N PRO A 6 -3.96 -16.78 5.92
CA PRO A 6 -4.79 -16.67 7.11
C PRO A 6 -3.97 -16.27 8.33
N GLY A 7 -4.49 -15.30 9.09
CA GLY A 7 -3.88 -14.79 10.31
C GLY A 7 -4.84 -14.87 11.49
N THR A 8 -4.29 -14.85 12.71
CA THR A 8 -5.06 -14.85 13.97
C THR A 8 -4.78 -13.58 14.78
N GLY A 9 -5.56 -13.30 15.82
CA GLY A 9 -5.29 -12.16 16.72
C GLY A 9 -5.51 -10.78 16.08
N GLY A 10 -6.23 -10.71 14.96
CA GLY A 10 -6.52 -9.47 14.26
C GLY A 10 -5.32 -8.87 13.51
N ILE A 11 -4.35 -9.71 13.14
CA ILE A 11 -3.24 -9.30 12.27
C ILE A 11 -3.76 -8.95 10.88
N PHE A 12 -3.19 -7.91 10.32
CA PHE A 12 -3.36 -7.56 8.92
C PHE A 12 -2.07 -6.89 8.47
N GLU A 13 -1.30 -7.62 7.67
CA GLU A 13 -0.03 -7.18 7.13
C GLU A 13 -0.04 -7.35 5.61
N ILE A 14 0.55 -6.38 4.92
CA ILE A 14 0.83 -6.48 3.49
C ILE A 14 2.33 -6.45 3.32
N ARG A 15 2.87 -7.45 2.64
CA ARG A 15 4.31 -7.57 2.36
C ARG A 15 4.54 -7.68 0.86
N VAL A 16 5.63 -7.09 0.40
CA VAL A 16 6.15 -7.24 -0.97
C VAL A 16 7.62 -7.61 -0.88
N ASP A 17 8.02 -8.70 -1.52
CA ASP A 17 9.40 -9.21 -1.51
C ASP A 17 10.02 -9.31 -0.09
N GLY A 18 9.19 -9.67 0.90
CA GLY A 18 9.58 -9.76 2.31
C GLY A 18 9.55 -8.45 3.09
N ALA A 19 9.48 -7.30 2.43
CA ALA A 19 9.37 -5.99 3.06
C ALA A 19 7.92 -5.71 3.53
N LEU A 20 7.79 -5.17 4.75
CA LEU A 20 6.49 -4.82 5.34
C LEU A 20 5.99 -3.47 4.80
N LEU A 21 4.96 -3.52 3.96
CA LEU A 21 4.36 -2.36 3.31
C LEU A 21 3.28 -1.68 4.16
N TRP A 22 2.48 -2.48 4.88
CA TRP A 22 1.40 -2.01 5.74
C TRP A 22 1.19 -2.96 6.92
N GLU A 23 0.89 -2.41 8.10
CA GLU A 23 0.46 -3.14 9.28
C GLU A 23 -0.67 -2.39 9.99
N ARG A 24 -1.76 -3.08 10.31
CA ARG A 24 -3.00 -2.44 10.77
C ARG A 24 -2.88 -1.59 12.04
N ARG A 25 -2.09 -2.00 13.03
CA ARG A 25 -1.93 -1.21 14.27
C ARG A 25 -1.01 -0.02 14.07
N ARG A 26 0.12 -0.21 13.39
CA ARG A 26 1.15 0.80 13.09
C ARG A 26 0.62 1.89 12.16
N ASP A 27 -0.07 1.49 11.09
CA ASP A 27 -0.52 2.40 10.03
C ASP A 27 -1.97 2.87 10.21
N GLY A 28 -2.63 2.46 11.30
CA GLY A 28 -3.93 3.03 11.69
C GLY A 28 -5.12 2.52 10.87
N GLY A 29 -5.33 1.21 10.84
CA GLY A 29 -6.47 0.57 10.19
C GLY A 29 -6.12 -0.11 8.87
N PHE A 30 -7.01 -0.03 7.90
CA PHE A 30 -6.84 -0.64 6.58
C PHE A 30 -6.52 0.45 5.55
N PRO A 31 -5.60 0.21 4.61
CA PRO A 31 -5.31 1.17 3.57
C PRO A 31 -6.47 1.23 2.58
N ASP A 32 -6.73 2.41 2.02
CA ASP A 32 -7.51 2.49 0.80
C ASP A 32 -6.69 2.02 -0.41
N ALA A 33 -7.37 1.86 -1.56
CA ALA A 33 -6.75 1.37 -2.77
C ALA A 33 -5.66 2.32 -3.32
N ARG A 34 -5.80 3.63 -3.11
CA ARG A 34 -4.81 4.62 -3.57
C ARG A 34 -3.52 4.47 -2.77
N THR A 35 -3.64 4.57 -1.45
CA THR A 35 -2.54 4.49 -0.49
C THR A 35 -1.74 3.21 -0.69
N LEU A 36 -2.42 2.08 -0.85
CA LEU A 36 -1.76 0.80 -1.08
C LEU A 36 -0.98 0.77 -2.41
N LYS A 37 -1.57 1.26 -3.50
CA LYS A 37 -0.92 1.28 -4.83
C LYS A 37 0.27 2.23 -4.86
N THR A 38 0.13 3.41 -4.26
CA THR A 38 1.20 4.41 -4.10
C THR A 38 2.38 3.80 -3.36
N ARG A 39 2.17 3.27 -2.13
CA ARG A 39 3.26 2.66 -1.36
C ARG A 39 3.90 1.48 -2.09
N LEU A 40 3.08 0.61 -2.72
CA LEU A 40 3.59 -0.54 -3.46
C LEU A 40 4.50 -0.09 -4.61
N ARG A 41 4.07 0.90 -5.40
CA ARG A 41 4.88 1.49 -6.47
C ARG A 41 6.18 2.04 -5.91
N ASP A 42 6.10 2.89 -4.88
CA ASP A 42 7.29 3.55 -4.33
C ASP A 42 8.34 2.53 -3.88
N GLN A 43 7.91 1.33 -3.46
CA GLN A 43 8.77 0.22 -3.08
C GLN A 43 9.38 -0.57 -4.25
N ILE A 44 8.66 -0.80 -5.35
CA ILE A 44 9.08 -1.73 -6.42
C ILE A 44 9.41 -1.08 -7.77
N ALA A 45 8.89 0.12 -8.01
CA ALA A 45 9.00 0.83 -9.28
C ALA A 45 8.74 2.34 -9.07
N PRO A 46 9.59 3.05 -8.31
CA PRO A 46 9.35 4.43 -7.90
C PRO A 46 9.17 5.39 -9.10
N ASP A 47 9.81 5.10 -10.23
CA ASP A 47 9.74 5.94 -11.44
C ASP A 47 8.49 5.68 -12.30
N ARG A 48 7.60 4.77 -11.87
CA ARG A 48 6.41 4.40 -12.64
C ARG A 48 5.23 5.31 -12.33
N ASP A 49 4.68 5.97 -13.36
CA ASP A 49 3.46 6.75 -13.24
C ASP A 49 2.22 5.87 -12.91
N LEU A 50 1.41 6.27 -11.92
CA LEU A 50 0.11 5.66 -11.59
C LEU A 50 -1.08 6.38 -12.25
N GLY A 51 -0.80 7.34 -13.14
CA GLY A 51 -1.76 8.09 -13.93
C GLY A 51 -2.61 9.02 -13.06
N HIS A 52 -3.93 8.81 -13.06
CA HIS A 52 -4.85 9.60 -12.22
C HIS A 52 -4.52 9.58 -10.72
N LEU A 53 -3.83 8.55 -10.21
CA LEU A 53 -3.53 8.47 -8.79
C LEU A 53 -2.47 9.49 -8.34
N ASP A 54 -1.61 9.94 -9.25
CA ASP A 54 -0.56 10.94 -8.97
C ASP A 54 -1.06 12.38 -9.18
N ARG A 55 -2.03 12.58 -10.08
CA ARG A 55 -2.56 13.91 -10.41
C ARG A 55 -3.51 14.50 -9.37
N ASP A 56 -4.13 13.67 -8.52
CA ASP A 56 -5.02 14.18 -7.47
C ASP A 56 -4.27 14.79 -6.28
N HIS A 57 -2.93 14.80 -6.28
CA HIS A 57 -2.13 15.53 -5.28
C HIS A 57 -2.07 17.05 -5.55
N ASP A 58 -2.39 17.50 -6.77
CA ASP A 58 -2.32 18.92 -7.19
C ASP A 58 -3.66 19.69 -7.08
N ALA A 59 -4.78 19.02 -6.79
CA ALA A 59 -6.10 19.67 -6.73
C ALA A 59 -6.48 20.10 -5.29
N GLY A 60 -5.53 20.68 -4.58
CA GLY A 60 -5.67 21.09 -3.18
C GLY A 60 -4.67 22.15 -2.75
N ASP A 61 -4.54 23.23 -3.52
CA ASP A 61 -4.11 24.57 -3.08
C ASP A 61 -5.11 25.61 -3.61
#